data_AF-A0A438GN20-F1
#
_entry.id   AF-A0A438GN20-F1
#
_cell.length_a   1.000
_cell.length_b   1.000
_cell.length_c   1.000
_cell.angle_alpha   90.00
_cell.angle_beta   90.00
_cell.angle_gamma   90.00
#
_symmetry.space_group_name_H-M   'P 1'
#
loop_
_entity.id
_entity.type
_entity.pdbx_description
1 polymer ?
#
loop_
_entity_poly.entity_id
_entity_poly.type
_entity_poly.pdbx_seq_one_letter_code
_entity_poly.pdbx_strand_id
1 'polypeptide(L)'
;MARTRGAKSSSPSSRKQSLQNEPIPDPVSKPSQPRAVPPPVKPAPPKPPARRYLTRSRGRPLQKRPRVESSEPIDLTEQSPEPSPVPTPVPSPIPSPIQPPVPSPTPQAEPQEPQPHFRAPNSI
;
A
#
# COMPACT_ATOMS: atom_id res chain seq x y z
N MET A 1 18.67 -44.02 16.77
CA MET A 1 17.36 -44.62 17.11
C MET A 1 16.24 -43.77 16.52
N ALA A 2 15.32 -44.37 15.77
CA ALA A 2 14.17 -43.68 15.19
C ALA A 2 12.94 -43.81 16.11
N ARG A 3 12.25 -42.70 16.39
CA ARG A 3 11.02 -42.66 17.20
C ARG A 3 9.80 -42.79 16.28
N THR A 4 8.97 -43.80 16.49
CA THR A 4 7.71 -43.99 15.75
C THR A 4 6.63 -43.08 16.33
N ARG A 5 5.90 -42.36 15.46
CA ARG A 5 4.82 -41.46 15.86
C ARG A 5 3.52 -42.25 16.03
N GLY A 6 3.02 -42.25 17.27
CA GLY A 6 1.66 -42.50 17.75
C GLY A 6 0.69 -43.28 16.86
N ALA A 7 0.30 -44.46 17.31
CA ALA A 7 -0.87 -45.16 16.82
C ALA A 7 -2.13 -44.28 16.98
N LYS A 8 -2.94 -44.15 15.94
CA LYS A 8 -4.27 -43.52 16.05
C LYS A 8 -5.21 -44.52 16.72
N SER A 9 -5.82 -44.12 17.83
CA SER A 9 -6.86 -44.92 18.47
C SER A 9 -8.08 -45.01 17.55
N SER A 10 -8.28 -46.20 16.97
CA SER A 10 -9.52 -46.55 16.29
C SER A 10 -10.58 -46.87 17.34
N SER A 11 -11.41 -45.90 17.69
CA SER A 11 -12.58 -46.14 18.55
C SER A 11 -13.75 -46.58 17.67
N PRO A 12 -14.22 -47.84 17.76
CA PRO A 12 -15.48 -48.19 17.11
C PRO A 12 -16.60 -47.55 17.93
N SER A 13 -17.18 -46.45 17.43
CA SER A 13 -18.36 -45.83 18.02
C SER A 13 -19.55 -46.80 17.86
N SER A 14 -19.80 -47.63 18.87
CA SER A 14 -20.98 -48.48 18.94
C SER A 14 -22.19 -47.67 19.43
N ARG A 15 -22.58 -46.65 18.66
CA ARG A 15 -23.83 -45.92 18.92
C ARG A 15 -25.00 -46.80 18.49
N LYS A 16 -25.46 -47.64 19.42
CA LYS A 16 -26.76 -48.32 19.37
C LYS A 16 -27.84 -47.25 19.15
N GLN A 17 -28.31 -47.10 17.91
CA GLN A 17 -29.55 -46.39 17.62
C GLN A 17 -30.68 -47.32 18.09
N SER A 18 -31.21 -47.06 19.29
CA SER A 18 -32.46 -47.67 19.72
C SER A 18 -33.55 -47.28 18.72
N LEU A 19 -34.27 -48.26 18.20
CA LEU A 19 -35.47 -48.09 17.39
C LEU A 19 -36.57 -47.44 18.25
N GLN A 20 -36.48 -46.14 18.48
CA GLN A 20 -37.59 -45.36 19.01
C GLN A 20 -38.55 -45.08 17.86
N ASN A 21 -39.49 -46.00 17.65
CA ASN A 21 -40.66 -45.79 16.81
C ASN A 21 -41.69 -44.92 17.57
N GLU A 22 -41.34 -43.67 17.82
CA GLU A 22 -42.31 -42.64 18.21
C GLU A 22 -42.11 -41.49 17.21
N PRO A 23 -43.15 -41.08 16.45
CA PRO A 23 -43.04 -39.90 15.61
C PRO A 23 -42.98 -38.68 16.52
N ILE A 24 -41.76 -38.29 16.89
CA ILE A 24 -41.46 -36.99 17.46
C ILE A 24 -42.04 -35.96 16.47
N PRO A 25 -42.90 -35.02 16.89
CA PRO A 25 -43.30 -33.93 16.01
C PRO A 25 -42.02 -33.19 15.63
N ASP A 26 -41.63 -33.32 14.37
CA ASP A 26 -40.42 -32.70 13.84
C ASP A 26 -40.49 -31.21 14.17
N PRO A 27 -39.46 -30.64 14.81
CA PRO A 27 -39.37 -29.19 14.92
C PRO A 27 -39.38 -28.64 13.50
N VAL A 28 -40.47 -27.96 13.13
CA VAL A 28 -40.66 -27.36 11.81
C VAL A 28 -39.41 -26.54 11.51
N SER A 29 -38.61 -27.04 10.57
CA SER A 29 -37.38 -26.39 10.16
C SER A 29 -37.75 -25.00 9.68
N LYS A 30 -37.25 -23.97 10.38
CA LYS A 30 -37.42 -22.58 9.98
C LYS A 30 -37.01 -22.48 8.51
N PRO A 31 -37.78 -21.79 7.64
CA PRO A 31 -37.42 -21.71 6.23
C PRO A 31 -35.99 -21.20 6.13
N SER A 32 -35.18 -21.91 5.32
CA SER A 32 -33.79 -21.54 5.07
C SER A 32 -33.77 -20.08 4.63
N GLN A 33 -33.17 -19.21 5.44
CA GLN A 33 -33.20 -17.79 5.12
C GLN A 33 -32.50 -17.57 3.78
N PRO A 34 -33.10 -16.78 2.86
CA PRO A 34 -32.49 -16.51 1.57
C PRO A 34 -31.10 -15.90 1.83
N ARG A 35 -30.07 -16.51 1.25
CA ARG A 35 -28.71 -15.99 1.35
C ARG A 35 -28.69 -14.58 0.78
N ALA A 36 -28.23 -13.63 1.59
CA ALA A 36 -28.06 -12.25 1.14
C ALA A 36 -27.14 -12.24 -0.09
N VAL A 37 -27.65 -11.70 -1.20
CA VAL A 37 -26.84 -11.52 -2.41
C VAL A 37 -25.82 -10.43 -2.10
N PRO A 38 -24.50 -10.70 -2.25
CA PRO A 38 -23.50 -9.67 -2.03
C PRO A 38 -23.69 -8.56 -3.07
N PRO A 39 -23.40 -7.30 -2.72
CA PRO A 39 -23.55 -6.18 -3.64
C PRO A 39 -22.66 -6.38 -4.88
N PRO A 40 -23.06 -5.85 -6.04
CA PRO A 40 -22.26 -5.94 -7.26
C PRO A 40 -20.86 -5.34 -7.04
N VAL A 41 -19.82 -6.14 -7.27
CA VAL A 41 -18.43 -5.69 -7.14
C VAL A 41 -17.96 -5.18 -8.50
N LYS A 42 -17.35 -3.98 -8.51
CA LYS A 42 -16.75 -3.43 -9.73
C LYS A 42 -15.51 -4.25 -10.13
N PRO A 43 -15.28 -4.46 -11.44
CA PRO A 43 -14.09 -5.15 -11.91
C PRO A 43 -12.82 -4.37 -11.56
N ALA A 44 -11.70 -5.10 -11.43
CA ALA A 44 -10.40 -4.49 -11.16
C ALA A 44 -9.97 -3.57 -12.32
N PRO A 45 -9.33 -2.43 -12.03
CA PRO A 45 -8.78 -1.57 -13.07
C PRO A 45 -7.78 -2.30 -13.98
N PRO A 46 -7.71 -1.96 -15.27
CA PRO A 46 -6.76 -2.57 -16.19
C PRO A 46 -5.32 -2.22 -15.81
N LYS A 47 -4.38 -3.09 -16.19
CA LYS A 47 -2.94 -2.88 -15.92
C LYS A 47 -2.44 -1.64 -16.66
N PRO A 48 -1.55 -0.84 -16.04
CA PRO A 48 -0.94 0.30 -16.73
C PRO A 48 -0.07 -0.17 -17.90
N PRO A 49 0.13 0.67 -18.93
CA PRO A 49 0.97 0.33 -20.07
C PRO A 49 2.42 0.08 -19.62
N ALA A 50 3.07 -0.86 -20.29
CA ALA A 50 4.48 -1.15 -20.03
C ALA A 50 5.33 0.10 -20.29
N ARG A 51 6.03 0.58 -19.25
CA ARG A 51 6.95 1.71 -19.36
C ARG A 51 8.13 1.30 -20.26
N ARG A 52 8.13 1.78 -21.51
CA ARG A 52 9.24 1.59 -22.45
C ARG A 52 10.12 2.83 -22.39
N TYR A 53 11.20 2.77 -21.61
CA TYR A 53 12.23 3.81 -21.65
C TYR A 53 12.91 3.83 -23.02
N LEU A 54 13.11 5.02 -23.56
CA LEU A 54 13.89 5.26 -24.77
C LEU A 54 15.37 5.03 -24.43
N THR A 55 15.83 3.78 -24.53
CA THR A 55 17.27 3.53 -24.49
C THR A 55 17.86 4.02 -25.80
N ARG A 56 19.01 4.71 -25.74
CA ARG A 56 19.70 5.38 -26.87
C ARG A 56 19.92 4.50 -28.11
N SER A 57 19.75 3.18 -28.00
CA SER A 57 19.97 2.19 -29.06
C SER A 57 18.69 1.51 -29.60
N ARG A 58 17.48 1.83 -29.12
CA ARG A 58 16.22 1.09 -29.42
C ARG A 58 15.74 1.05 -30.89
N GLY A 59 16.51 1.57 -31.84
CA GLY A 59 16.22 1.51 -33.28
C GLY A 59 17.45 1.32 -34.16
N ARG A 60 18.64 1.08 -33.57
CA ARG A 60 19.81 0.76 -34.38
C ARG A 60 19.83 -0.74 -34.59
N PRO A 61 19.74 -1.24 -35.84
CA PRO A 61 20.01 -2.65 -36.11
C PRO A 61 21.38 -2.99 -35.53
N LEU A 62 21.53 -4.19 -35.00
CA LEU A 62 22.80 -4.69 -34.48
C LEU A 62 23.80 -4.66 -35.63
N GLN A 63 24.54 -3.55 -35.77
CA GLN A 63 25.55 -3.38 -36.80
C GLN A 63 26.67 -4.34 -36.42
N LYS A 64 26.66 -5.52 -37.04
CA LYS A 64 27.77 -6.46 -37.01
C LYS A 64 28.98 -5.66 -37.49
N ARG A 65 29.88 -5.32 -36.57
CA ARG A 65 31.16 -4.73 -36.96
C ARG A 65 31.88 -5.77 -37.84
N PRO A 66 32.53 -5.36 -38.94
CA PRO A 66 33.44 -6.22 -39.67
C PRO A 66 34.39 -6.88 -38.66
N ARG A 67 34.66 -8.18 -38.81
CA ARG A 67 35.63 -8.87 -37.95
C ARG A 67 36.96 -8.15 -38.16
N VAL A 68 37.40 -7.47 -37.10
CA VAL A 68 38.69 -6.80 -37.05
C VAL A 68 39.74 -7.92 -37.03
N GLU A 69 40.27 -8.24 -38.20
CA GLU A 69 41.53 -8.97 -38.35
C GLU A 69 42.69 -7.96 -38.26
N SER A 70 42.68 -7.09 -37.24
CA SER A 70 43.88 -6.31 -36.92
C SER A 70 44.86 -7.26 -36.24
N SER A 71 45.87 -7.65 -37.00
CA SER A 71 47.09 -8.25 -36.48
C SER A 71 47.68 -7.36 -35.38
N GLU A 72 48.34 -8.02 -34.42
CA GLU A 72 48.95 -7.52 -33.18
C GLU A 72 48.04 -7.51 -31.92
N PRO A 73 48.45 -8.18 -30.83
CA PRO A 73 47.75 -8.13 -29.56
C PRO A 73 47.89 -6.74 -28.94
N ILE A 74 46.78 -6.19 -28.44
CA ILE A 74 46.77 -4.92 -27.71
C ILE A 74 47.64 -5.07 -26.46
N ASP A 75 48.68 -4.25 -26.33
CA ASP A 75 49.46 -4.16 -25.11
C ASP A 75 48.60 -3.48 -24.03
N LEU A 76 48.16 -4.28 -23.06
CA LEU A 76 47.26 -3.86 -21.98
C LEU A 76 47.96 -2.97 -20.96
N THR A 77 49.27 -2.74 -21.09
CA THR A 77 50.04 -1.93 -20.14
C THR A 77 49.86 -0.42 -20.32
N GLU A 78 49.51 0.06 -21.52
CA GLU A 78 49.38 1.50 -21.78
C GLU A 78 47.97 2.07 -21.52
N GLN A 79 46.95 1.22 -21.39
CA GLN A 79 45.55 1.67 -21.35
C GLN A 79 44.91 1.76 -19.98
N SER A 80 45.62 1.53 -18.88
CA SER A 80 45.02 1.71 -17.54
C SER A 80 44.85 3.21 -17.26
N PRO A 81 43.62 3.76 -17.26
CA PRO A 81 43.42 5.13 -16.82
C PRO A 81 43.74 5.18 -15.33
N GLU A 82 44.59 6.11 -14.90
CA GLU A 82 44.77 6.35 -13.46
C GLU A 82 43.41 6.65 -12.81
N PRO A 83 43.11 6.03 -11.66
CA PRO A 83 41.86 6.31 -10.97
C PRO A 83 41.82 7.78 -10.55
N SER A 84 40.80 8.50 -11.05
CA SER A 84 40.55 9.90 -10.71
C SER A 84 40.40 10.09 -9.19
N PRO A 85 40.89 11.20 -8.61
CA PRO A 85 40.74 11.48 -7.20
C PRO A 85 39.26 11.52 -6.79
N VAL A 86 38.94 10.84 -5.68
CA VAL A 86 37.60 10.79 -5.11
C VAL A 86 37.27 12.15 -4.48
N PRO A 87 36.11 12.76 -4.77
CA PRO A 87 35.74 14.04 -4.17
C PRO A 87 35.58 13.90 -2.65
N THR A 88 36.21 14.80 -1.90
CA THR A 88 36.09 14.88 -0.45
C THR A 88 34.69 15.35 -0.05
N PRO A 89 34.09 14.78 1.02
CA PRO A 89 32.79 15.19 1.48
C PRO A 89 32.85 16.62 2.04
N VAL A 90 32.02 17.50 1.48
CA VAL A 90 31.86 18.88 1.94
C VAL A 90 31.04 18.87 3.25
N PRO A 91 31.46 19.58 4.31
CA PRO A 91 30.70 19.62 5.56
C PRO A 91 29.33 20.28 5.34
N SER A 92 28.27 19.57 5.76
CA SER A 92 26.90 20.06 5.71
C SER A 92 26.68 21.21 6.70
N PRO A 93 25.82 22.21 6.38
CA PRO A 93 25.50 23.29 7.30
C PRO A 93 24.76 22.76 8.53
N ILE A 94 25.18 23.21 9.71
CA ILE A 94 24.56 22.89 11.00
C ILE A 94 23.21 23.64 11.07
N PRO A 95 22.09 22.98 11.42
CA PRO A 95 20.80 23.65 11.54
C PRO A 95 20.82 24.68 12.69
N SER A 96 20.35 25.89 12.41
CA SER A 96 20.24 26.97 13.39
C SER A 96 19.19 26.67 14.46
N PRO A 97 19.36 27.15 15.70
CA PRO A 97 18.39 26.95 16.78
C PRO A 97 17.06 27.66 16.47
N ILE A 98 15.96 26.92 16.59
CA ILE A 98 14.59 27.43 16.42
C ILE A 98 14.25 28.30 17.63
N GLN A 99 13.92 29.58 17.39
CA GLN A 99 13.42 30.47 18.44
C GLN A 99 11.96 30.13 18.78
N PRO A 100 11.54 30.19 20.06
CA PRO A 100 10.16 29.96 20.44
C PRO A 100 9.24 31.05 19.87
N PRO A 101 7.97 30.72 19.57
CA PRO A 101 7.02 31.69 19.03
C PRO A 101 6.72 32.79 20.06
N VAL A 102 6.79 34.03 19.59
CA VAL A 102 6.42 35.22 20.38
C VAL A 102 4.89 35.22 20.54
N PRO A 103 4.35 35.40 21.77
CA PRO A 103 2.90 35.43 21.97
C PRO A 103 2.28 36.63 21.24
N SER A 104 1.22 36.37 20.47
CA SER A 104 0.46 37.40 19.73
C SER A 104 -0.33 38.30 20.68
N PRO A 105 -0.52 39.59 20.36
CA PRO A 105 -1.35 40.48 21.17
C PRO A 105 -2.83 40.05 21.12
N THR A 106 -3.49 40.15 22.27
CA THR A 106 -4.88 39.79 22.53
C THR A 106 -5.85 40.61 21.67
N PRO A 107 -6.86 40.02 21.00
CA PRO A 107 -7.85 40.82 20.29
C PRO A 107 -8.72 41.60 21.29
N GLN A 108 -8.66 42.92 21.24
CA GLN A 108 -9.60 43.78 21.96
C GLN A 108 -11.00 43.63 21.35
N ALA A 109 -12.00 43.52 22.22
CA ALA A 109 -13.41 43.43 21.86
C ALA A 109 -13.85 44.69 21.07
N GLU A 110 -14.54 44.45 19.96
CA GLU A 110 -15.13 45.46 19.09
C GLU A 110 -16.26 46.25 19.82
N PRO A 111 -16.45 47.56 19.56
CA PRO A 111 -17.55 48.33 20.16
C PRO A 111 -18.91 47.84 19.63
N GLN A 112 -19.85 47.55 20.52
CA GLN A 112 -21.21 47.16 20.15
C GLN A 112 -21.93 48.26 19.35
N GLU A 113 -22.47 47.87 18.19
CA GLU A 113 -23.39 48.64 17.37
C GLU A 113 -24.68 49.00 18.16
N PRO A 114 -25.15 50.26 18.15
CA PRO A 114 -26.37 50.64 18.86
C PRO A 114 -27.62 50.04 18.19
N GLN A 115 -28.39 49.29 18.98
CA GLN A 115 -29.61 48.59 18.57
C GLN A 115 -30.71 49.54 18.07
N PRO A 116 -31.52 49.15 17.07
CA PRO A 116 -32.60 49.99 16.55
C PRO A 116 -33.74 50.12 17.57
N HIS A 117 -34.14 51.37 17.83
CA HIS A 117 -35.24 51.70 18.74
C HIS A 117 -36.58 51.17 18.19
N PHE A 118 -37.28 50.33 18.96
CA PHE A 118 -38.65 49.92 18.67
C PHE A 118 -39.59 51.12 18.77
N ARG A 119 -40.26 51.47 17.66
CA ARG A 119 -41.27 52.53 17.62
C ARG A 119 -42.60 52.00 18.16
N ALA A 120 -43.10 52.57 19.25
CA ALA A 120 -44.43 52.25 19.77
C ALA A 120 -45.54 52.81 18.84
N PRO A 121 -46.67 52.10 18.64
CA PRO A 121 -47.81 52.64 17.93
C PRO A 121 -48.61 53.60 18.83
N ASN A 122 -48.93 54.77 18.27
CA ASN A 122 -49.70 55.84 18.92
C ASN A 122 -51.14 55.38 19.25
N SER A 123 -51.62 55.72 20.46
CA SER A 123 -53.02 55.60 20.84
C SER A 123 -53.91 56.59 20.08
N ILE A 124 -55.07 56.11 19.63
CA ILE A 124 -56.30 56.89 19.42
C ILE A 124 -57.39 56.21 20.23
#